data_AF-A0A924U3K8-F1
#
_entry.id   AF-A0A924U3K8-F1
#
_cell.length_a   1.000
_cell.length_b   1.000
_cell.length_c   1.000
_cell.angle_alpha   90.00
_cell.angle_beta   90.00
_cell.angle_gamma   90.00
#
_symmetry.space_group_name_H-M   'P 1'
#
loop_
_entity.id
_entity.type
_entity.pdbx_description
1 polymer ?
#
loop_
_entity_poly.entity_id
_entity_poly.type
_entity_poly.pdbx_seq_one_letter_code
_entity_poly.pdbx_strand_id
1 'polypeptide(L)' 'LSTLAAINARVVHEAQRELAYSSLSIKQIAAELGFDDDAYFGRFFKKQTGHRPSEFRALARRRLALAHGGAGQGHRSA' A
#
# COMPACT_ATOMS: atom_id res chain seq x y z
N LEU A 1 3.29 -23.49 -5.67
CA LEU A 1 3.34 -22.42 -4.65
C LEU A 1 3.28 -23.08 -3.29
N SER A 2 4.23 -22.82 -2.38
CA SER A 2 4.10 -23.32 -1.01
C SER A 2 2.97 -22.57 -0.30
N THR A 3 2.34 -23.21 0.70
CA THR A 3 1.25 -22.60 1.49
C THR A 3 1.66 -21.25 2.08
N LEU A 4 2.89 -21.16 2.59
CA LEU A 4 3.45 -19.92 3.12
C LEU A 4 3.58 -18.82 2.05
N ALA A 5 3.99 -19.17 0.82
CA ALA A 5 4.09 -18.20 -0.27
C ALA A 5 2.70 -17.64 -0.65
N ALA A 6 1.67 -18.47 -0.65
CA ALA A 6 0.30 -18.03 -0.94
C ALA A 6 -0.24 -17.09 0.14
N ILE A 7 0.01 -17.39 1.43
CA ILE A 7 -0.35 -16.52 2.54
C ILE A 7 0.39 -15.19 2.43
N ASN A 8 1.71 -15.22 2.24
CA ASN A 8 2.52 -14.01 2.11
C ASN A 8 2.06 -13.13 0.94
N ALA A 9 1.71 -13.73 -0.20
CA ALA A 9 1.16 -13.02 -1.36
C ALA A 9 -0.17 -12.33 -1.04
N ARG A 10 -1.05 -12.99 -0.28
CA ARG A 10 -2.32 -12.40 0.16
C ARG A 10 -2.10 -11.24 1.13
N VAL A 11 -1.22 -11.44 2.12
CA VAL A 11 -0.91 -10.43 3.13
C VAL A 11 -0.26 -9.19 2.51
N VAL A 12 0.70 -9.36 1.60
CA VAL A 12 1.34 -8.21 0.94
C VAL A 12 0.37 -7.45 0.03
N HIS A 13 -0.52 -8.15 -0.66
CA HIS A 13 -1.54 -7.53 -1.49
C HIS A 13 -2.49 -6.67 -0.64
N GLU A 14 -2.93 -7.19 0.51
CA GLU A 14 -3.79 -6.44 1.42
C GLU A 14 -3.08 -5.22 2.00
N ALA A 15 -1.81 -5.37 2.41
CA ALA A 15 -0.98 -4.25 2.86
C ALA A 15 -0.86 -3.15 1.80
N GLN A 16 -0.65 -3.51 0.53
CA GLN A 16 -0.57 -2.54 -0.57
C GLN A 16 -1.88 -1.77 -0.76
N ARG A 17 -3.03 -2.47 -0.66
CA ARG A 17 -4.36 -1.87 -0.76
C ARG A 17 -4.59 -0.87 0.37
N GLU A 18 -4.34 -1.26 1.62
CA GLU A 18 -4.51 -0.36 2.76
C GLU A 18 -3.57 0.84 2.70
N LEU A 19 -2.30 0.64 2.33
CA LEU A 19 -1.34 1.74 2.17
C LEU A 19 -1.77 2.74 1.09
N ALA A 20 -2.39 2.28 0.02
CA ALA A 20 -2.82 3.12 -1.09
C ALA A 20 -4.13 3.87 -0.80
N TYR A 21 -5.11 3.20 -0.20
CA TYR A 21 -6.50 3.68 -0.21
C TYR A 21 -7.06 4.06 1.16
N SER A 22 -6.46 3.63 2.28
CA SER A 22 -6.96 3.99 3.61
C SER A 22 -6.14 5.09 4.29
N SER A 23 -6.69 5.68 5.34
CA SER A 23 -6.04 6.69 6.19
C SER A 23 -5.30 6.08 7.38
N LEU A 24 -5.30 4.76 7.53
CA LEU A 24 -4.68 4.07 8.67
C LEU A 24 -3.19 4.38 8.77
N SER A 25 -2.67 4.44 9.99
CA SER A 25 -1.23 4.50 10.22
C SER A 25 -0.56 3.17 9.84
N ILE A 26 0.75 3.19 9.58
CA ILE A 26 1.52 1.95 9.29
C ILE A 26 1.39 0.96 10.46
N LYS A 27 1.35 1.47 11.70
CA LYS A 27 1.17 0.66 12.91
C LYS A 27 -0.20 -0.03 12.95
N GLN A 28 -1.27 0.69 12.61
CA GLN A 28 -2.62 0.11 12.55
C GLN A 28 -2.72 -0.96 11.46
N ILE A 29 -2.17 -0.69 10.27
CA ILE A 29 -2.14 -1.69 9.18
C ILE A 29 -1.37 -2.94 9.60
N ALA A 30 -0.23 -2.79 10.28
CA ALA A 30 0.53 -3.92 10.80
C ALA A 30 -0.31 -4.77 11.76
N ALA A 31 -0.96 -4.12 12.74
CA ALA A 31 -1.82 -4.79 13.71
C ALA A 31 -3.01 -5.52 13.06
N GLU A 32 -3.70 -4.88 12.10
CA GLU A 32 -4.83 -5.48 11.39
C GLU A 32 -4.44 -6.70 10.55
N LEU A 33 -3.21 -6.72 10.04
CA LEU A 33 -2.66 -7.85 9.28
C LEU A 33 -2.03 -8.93 10.17
N GLY A 34 -2.16 -8.82 11.50
CA GLY A 34 -1.70 -9.82 12.46
C GLY A 34 -0.20 -9.76 12.77
N PHE A 35 0.45 -8.61 12.56
CA PHE A 35 1.83 -8.39 13.00
C PHE A 35 1.86 -7.81 14.41
N ASP A 36 2.68 -8.40 15.28
CA ASP A 36 2.85 -7.94 16.68
C ASP A 36 3.54 -6.58 16.78
N ASP A 37 4.38 -6.23 15.79
CA ASP A 37 5.17 -4.99 15.77
C ASP A 37 5.32 -4.44 14.33
N ASP A 38 5.26 -3.12 14.22
CA ASP A 38 5.28 -2.42 12.93
C ASP A 38 6.66 -2.44 12.24
N ALA A 39 7.76 -2.59 12.99
CA ALA A 39 9.08 -2.76 12.39
C ALA A 39 9.22 -4.14 11.73
N TYR A 40 8.65 -5.20 12.31
CA TYR A 40 8.63 -6.52 11.66
C TYR A 40 7.78 -6.50 10.38
N PHE A 41 6.60 -5.90 10.43
CA PHE A 41 5.79 -5.64 9.23
C PHE A 41 6.58 -4.88 8.17
N GLY A 42 7.30 -3.81 8.54
CA GLY A 42 8.11 -3.02 7.61
C GLY A 42 9.20 -3.85 6.92
N ARG A 43 9.88 -4.74 7.65
CA ARG A 43 10.89 -5.66 7.07
C ARG A 43 10.25 -6.68 6.14
N PHE A 44 9.13 -7.29 6.56
CA PHE A 44 8.36 -8.22 5.74
C PHE A 44 7.92 -7.55 4.43
N PHE A 45 7.27 -6.40 4.53
CA PHE A 45 6.74 -5.67 3.37
C PHE A 45 7.85 -5.26 2.41
N LYS A 46 8.97 -4.75 2.91
CA LYS A 46 10.14 -4.43 2.08
C LYS A 46 10.72 -5.67 1.39
N LYS A 47 10.78 -6.81 2.08
CA LYS A 47 11.24 -8.07 1.48
C LYS A 47 10.34 -8.52 0.32
N GLN A 48 9.02 -8.33 0.44
CA GLN A 48 8.06 -8.72 -0.59
C GLN A 48 7.96 -7.73 -1.75
N THR A 49 8.14 -6.43 -1.51
CA THR A 49 7.84 -5.37 -2.50
C THR A 49 9.03 -4.55 -2.97
N GLY A 50 10.18 -4.64 -2.28
CA GLY A 50 11.36 -3.80 -2.50
C GLY A 50 11.29 -2.41 -1.84
N HIS A 51 10.14 -1.99 -1.32
CA HIS A 51 9.93 -0.63 -0.77
C HIS A 51 9.53 -0.68 0.71
N ARG A 52 9.91 0.36 1.49
CA ARG A 52 9.32 0.55 2.82
C ARG A 52 7.83 0.90 2.70
N PRO A 53 6.98 0.57 3.69
CA PRO A 53 5.55 0.89 3.63
C PRO A 53 5.25 2.38 3.37
N SER A 54 6.00 3.28 4.01
CA SER A 54 5.87 4.74 3.83
C SER A 54 6.23 5.19 2.40
N GLU A 55 7.32 4.66 1.84
CA GLU A 55 7.76 4.92 0.47
C GLU A 55 6.71 4.44 -0.53
N PHE A 56 6.19 3.23 -0.34
CA PHE A 56 5.14 2.66 -1.18
C PHE A 56 3.86 3.50 -1.12
N ARG A 57 3.41 3.92 0.08
CA ARG A 57 2.24 4.78 0.25
C ARG A 57 2.38 6.08 -0.55
N ALA A 58 3.50 6.77 -0.43
CA ALA A 58 3.74 8.01 -1.15
C ALA A 58 3.72 7.80 -2.67
N LEU A 59 4.37 6.73 -3.16
CA LEU A 59 4.38 6.36 -4.58
C LEU A 59 2.98 6.01 -5.10
N ALA A 60 2.24 5.17 -4.39
CA ALA A 60 0.91 4.71 -4.77
C ALA A 60 -0.08 5.87 -4.85
N ARG A 61 -0.11 6.73 -3.82
CA ARG A 61 -1.00 7.90 -3.80
C ARG A 61 -0.64 8.93 -4.88
N ARG A 62 0.65 9.13 -5.15
CA ARG A 62 1.07 9.98 -6.28
C ARG A 62 0.58 9.41 -7.61
N ARG A 63 0.72 8.10 -7.84
CA ARG A 63 0.22 7.43 -9.06
C ARG A 63 -1.28 7.57 -9.21
N LEU A 64 -2.05 7.37 -8.14
CA LEU A 64 -3.50 7.56 -8.13
C LEU A 64 -3.88 9.01 -8.45
N ALA A 65 -3.22 9.99 -7.84
CA ALA A 65 -3.46 11.40 -8.12
C ALA A 65 -3.20 11.75 -9.61
N LEU A 66 -2.14 11.22 -10.20
CA LEU A 66 -1.84 11.42 -11.63
C LEU A 66 -2.85 10.73 -12.55
N ALA A 67 -3.29 9.52 -12.20
CA ALA A 67 -4.29 8.79 -12.97
C ALA A 67 -5.67 9.48 -12.94
N HIS A 68 -6.03 10.11 -11.83
CA HIS A 68 -7.28 10.85 -11.68
C HIS A 68 -7.19 12.31 -12.14
N GLY A 69 -5.99 12.90 -12.19
CA GLY A 69 -5.74 14.28 -12.65
C GLY A 69 -5.57 14.45 -14.16
N GLY A 70 -5.44 13.36 -14.92
CA GLY A 70 -5.32 13.37 -16.39
C GLY A 70 -6.64 13.42 -17.16
N ALA A 71 -7.79 13.38 -16.49
CA ALA A 71 -9.12 13.32 -17.10
C ALA A 71 -10.00 14.56 -16.78
N GLY A 72 -9.37 15.74 -16.64
CA GLY A 72 -10.04 16.93 -16.09
C GLY A 72 -9.67 18.27 -16.71
N GLN A 73 -9.27 18.33 -17.99
CA GLN A 73 -9.17 19.60 -18.71
C GLN A 73 -10.00 19.56 -19.99
N GLY A 74 -11.30 19.40 -19.81
CA GLY A 74 -12.32 19.58 -20.82
C GLY A 74 -13.48 20.37 -20.21
N HIS A 75 -13.64 21.60 -20.70
CA HIS A 75 -14.85 22.41 -20.59
C HIS A 75 -15.23 22.96 -19.21
N ARG A 76 -14.88 24.23 -18.95
CA ARG A 76 -15.89 25.25 -18.61
C ARG A 76 -15.50 26.57 -19.26
N SER A 77 -16.20 26.88 -20.34
CA SER A 77 -16.42 28.24 -20.82
C SER A 77 -17.11 29.05 -19.73
N ALA A 78 -16.62 30.26 -19.50
CA ALA A 78 -17.38 31.45 -19.14
C ALA A 78 -16.53 32.67 -19.54
#